data_AF-A0A6H1NF65-F1
#
_entry.id   AF-A0A6H1NF65-F1
#
_cell.length_a   1.000
_cell.length_b   1.000
_cell.length_c   1.000
_cell.angle_alpha   90.00
_cell.angle_beta   90.00
_cell.angle_gamma   90.00
#
_symmetry.space_group_name_H-M   'P 1'
#
loop_
_entity.id
_entity.type
_entity.pdbx_description
1 polymer ?
#
loop_
_entity_poly.entity_id
_entity_poly.type
_entity_poly.pdbx_seq_one_letter_code
_entity_poly.pdbx_strand_id
1 'polypeptide(L)'
;MAPIHDRFTELHDLLQAYEWSGNTFDDTMEAPGAALTSYLRVVAAKPQRAAAAVRELDDLLAVGLFSDEVADDVDLLPHIEPPSGVSVEDCLRVIRHHLSHFLAKPPADGSTHRPQTAWEWRERFPALAHLLGSYFHQDFSAEYQSHAEAVDDYLALESPEDHRAAATDIDAFIAANPNDDDLTEAARVLGLRIAPPKGVPLRQWLIDIRDILTHHTAA
;
A
#
# COMPACT_ATOMS: atom_id res chain seq x y z
N MET A 1 -5.85 -25.28 4.49
CA MET A 1 -6.85 -24.20 4.52
C MET A 1 -6.78 -23.50 3.18
N ALA A 2 -7.85 -23.52 2.39
CA ALA A 2 -7.95 -22.58 1.27
C ALA A 2 -7.90 -21.15 1.86
N PRO A 3 -7.31 -20.16 1.17
CA PRO A 3 -7.41 -18.79 1.64
C PRO A 3 -8.90 -18.46 1.75
N ILE A 4 -9.29 -17.80 2.84
CA ILE A 4 -10.61 -17.16 2.92
C ILE A 4 -10.63 -16.24 1.70
N HIS A 5 -11.46 -16.56 0.72
CA HIS A 5 -11.71 -15.66 -0.39
C HIS A 5 -12.50 -14.50 0.22
N ASP A 6 -11.79 -13.47 0.64
CA ASP A 6 -12.37 -12.26 1.18
C ASP A 6 -13.20 -11.62 0.06
N ARG A 7 -14.53 -11.66 0.22
CA ARG A 7 -15.51 -11.31 -0.82
C ARG A 7 -15.27 -9.91 -1.38
N PHE A 8 -14.67 -9.04 -0.57
CA PHE A 8 -14.46 -7.63 -0.83
C PHE A 8 -12.97 -7.24 -0.74
N THR A 9 -12.07 -8.08 -1.24
CA THR A 9 -10.61 -7.86 -1.16
C THR A 9 -10.18 -6.50 -1.73
N GLU A 10 -10.63 -6.12 -2.93
CA GLU A 10 -10.19 -4.86 -3.53
C GLU A 10 -10.91 -3.65 -2.92
N LEU A 11 -12.15 -3.83 -2.48
CA LEU A 11 -12.84 -2.81 -1.69
C LEU A 11 -12.14 -2.55 -0.36
N HIS A 12 -11.63 -3.60 0.29
CA HIS A 12 -10.79 -3.47 1.49
C HIS A 12 -9.57 -2.58 1.20
N ASP A 13 -8.78 -2.93 0.19
CA ASP A 13 -7.61 -2.14 -0.23
C ASP A 13 -7.96 -0.69 -0.57
N LEU A 14 -9.10 -0.48 -1.26
CA LEU A 14 -9.60 0.86 -1.58
C LEU A 14 -9.88 1.66 -0.32
N LEU A 15 -10.58 1.08 0.65
CA LEU A 15 -10.95 1.77 1.89
C LEU A 15 -9.71 2.02 2.77
N GLN A 16 -8.68 1.18 2.71
CA GLN A 16 -7.40 1.46 3.38
C GLN A 16 -6.73 2.75 2.88
N ALA A 17 -7.00 3.19 1.65
CA ALA A 17 -6.49 4.47 1.15
C ALA A 17 -7.00 5.67 1.97
N TYR A 18 -8.15 5.53 2.64
CA TYR A 18 -8.75 6.56 3.50
C TYR A 18 -8.11 6.62 4.88
N GLU A 19 -7.40 5.59 5.35
CA GLU A 19 -6.71 5.63 6.64
C GLU A 19 -5.69 6.77 6.70
N TRP A 20 -5.05 7.09 5.57
CA TRP A 20 -4.10 8.19 5.47
C TRP A 20 -4.74 9.57 5.72
N SER A 21 -6.02 9.76 5.34
CA SER A 21 -6.78 10.98 5.64
C SER A 21 -7.54 10.90 6.97
N GLY A 22 -7.19 9.95 7.84
CA GLY A 22 -7.88 9.73 9.10
C GLY A 22 -9.33 9.26 8.91
N ASN A 23 -9.56 8.44 7.88
CA ASN A 23 -10.86 7.88 7.50
C ASN A 23 -11.90 8.91 7.01
N THR A 24 -11.56 10.19 6.95
CA THR A 24 -12.49 11.24 6.52
C THR A 24 -12.88 11.05 5.06
N PHE A 25 -14.18 11.01 4.77
CA PHE A 25 -14.71 10.97 3.42
C PHE A 25 -14.95 12.39 2.87
N ASP A 26 -14.13 12.79 1.91
CA ASP A 26 -14.17 14.12 1.27
C ASP A 26 -14.51 14.08 -0.23
N ASP A 27 -14.86 12.91 -0.78
CA ASP A 27 -15.30 12.82 -2.18
C ASP A 27 -16.64 13.52 -2.40
N THR A 28 -16.79 14.08 -3.59
CA THR A 28 -18.05 14.65 -4.09
C THR A 28 -18.42 13.99 -5.41
N MET A 29 -19.65 14.17 -5.91
CA MET A 29 -19.99 13.66 -7.24
C MET A 29 -19.17 14.30 -8.36
N GLU A 30 -18.71 15.54 -8.14
CA GLU A 30 -17.97 16.33 -9.11
C GLU A 30 -16.47 16.00 -9.14
N ALA A 31 -15.88 15.69 -7.99
CA ALA A 31 -14.45 15.45 -7.86
C ALA A 31 -14.13 14.40 -6.78
N PRO A 32 -13.16 13.50 -7.04
CA PRO A 32 -12.63 12.64 -6.01
C PRO A 32 -11.84 13.48 -4.99
N GLY A 33 -11.96 13.10 -3.73
CA GLY A 33 -11.18 13.61 -2.61
C GLY A 33 -9.77 13.03 -2.60
N ALA A 34 -9.04 13.30 -1.52
CA ALA A 34 -7.61 13.02 -1.49
C ALA A 34 -7.29 11.51 -1.49
N ALA A 35 -8.04 10.72 -0.71
CA ALA A 35 -7.87 9.28 -0.60
C ALA A 35 -8.24 8.56 -1.90
N LEU A 36 -9.40 8.86 -2.49
CA LEU A 36 -9.80 8.26 -3.76
C LEU A 36 -8.86 8.67 -4.90
N THR A 37 -8.39 9.91 -4.94
CA THR A 37 -7.38 10.33 -5.92
C THR A 37 -6.08 9.51 -5.79
N SER A 38 -5.67 9.22 -4.55
CA SER A 38 -4.52 8.36 -4.24
C SER A 38 -4.74 6.93 -4.76
N TYR A 39 -5.89 6.32 -4.49
CA TYR A 39 -6.27 5.01 -5.04
C TYR A 39 -6.27 5.00 -6.58
N LEU A 40 -6.87 6.00 -7.21
CA LEU A 40 -6.94 6.13 -8.68
C LEU A 40 -5.54 6.21 -9.32
N ARG A 41 -4.57 6.86 -8.67
CA ARG A 41 -3.17 6.89 -9.14
C ARG A 41 -2.52 5.50 -9.10
N VAL A 42 -2.79 4.70 -8.06
CA VAL A 42 -2.23 3.35 -7.93
C VAL A 42 -2.81 2.41 -8.99
N VAL A 43 -4.13 2.46 -9.21
CA VAL A 43 -4.79 1.56 -10.17
C VAL A 43 -4.66 2.01 -11.63
N ALA A 44 -4.10 3.18 -11.91
CA ALA A 44 -3.82 3.64 -13.28
C ALA A 44 -2.87 2.73 -14.06
N ALA A 45 -1.92 2.07 -13.41
CA ALA A 45 -1.07 1.05 -14.03
C ALA A 45 -1.73 -0.34 -14.07
N LYS A 46 -2.84 -0.54 -13.34
CA LYS A 46 -3.50 -1.83 -13.12
C LYS A 46 -5.04 -1.68 -13.15
N PRO A 47 -5.66 -1.27 -14.28
CA PRO A 47 -7.08 -0.95 -14.34
C PRO A 47 -8.02 -2.12 -13.98
N GLN A 48 -7.53 -3.36 -14.04
CA GLN A 48 -8.24 -4.54 -13.54
C GLN A 48 -8.60 -4.46 -12.05
N ARG A 49 -7.80 -3.74 -11.23
CA ARG A 49 -8.10 -3.47 -9.82
C ARG A 49 -9.32 -2.58 -9.69
N ALA A 50 -9.33 -1.43 -10.38
CA ALA A 50 -10.51 -0.57 -10.42
C ALA A 50 -11.77 -1.32 -10.90
N ALA A 51 -11.64 -2.22 -11.87
CA ALA A 51 -12.75 -3.05 -12.31
C ALA A 51 -13.22 -4.08 -11.25
N ALA A 52 -12.32 -4.60 -10.41
CA ALA A 52 -12.68 -5.45 -9.28
C ALA A 52 -13.41 -4.65 -8.19
N ALA A 53 -12.87 -3.50 -7.79
CA ALA A 53 -13.51 -2.59 -6.85
C ALA A 53 -14.96 -2.24 -7.26
N VAL A 54 -15.20 -1.92 -8.55
CA VAL A 54 -16.56 -1.65 -9.05
C VAL A 54 -17.48 -2.85 -8.89
N ARG A 55 -17.02 -4.07 -9.20
CA ARG A 55 -17.84 -5.28 -9.05
C ARG A 55 -18.18 -5.56 -7.59
N GLU A 56 -17.19 -5.41 -6.71
CA GLU A 56 -17.35 -5.63 -5.26
C GLU A 56 -18.28 -4.57 -4.64
N LEU A 57 -18.16 -3.31 -5.04
CA LEU A 57 -19.09 -2.25 -4.68
C LEU A 57 -20.51 -2.52 -5.17
N ASP A 58 -20.67 -2.97 -6.43
CA ASP A 58 -21.99 -3.28 -7.00
C ASP A 58 -22.63 -4.48 -6.26
N ASP A 59 -21.86 -5.50 -5.88
CA ASP A 59 -22.32 -6.64 -5.07
C ASP A 59 -22.75 -6.20 -3.66
N LEU A 60 -21.86 -5.49 -2.95
CA LEU A 60 -22.14 -5.00 -1.59
C LEU A 60 -23.36 -4.07 -1.56
N LEU A 61 -23.49 -3.13 -2.52
CA LEU A 61 -24.62 -2.21 -2.58
C LEU A 61 -25.93 -2.89 -3.01
N ALA A 62 -25.87 -4.01 -3.74
CA ALA A 62 -27.05 -4.78 -4.10
C ALA A 62 -27.59 -5.59 -2.92
N VAL A 63 -26.70 -6.13 -2.08
CA VAL A 63 -27.06 -6.87 -0.87
C VAL A 63 -27.44 -5.92 0.27
N GLY A 64 -26.75 -4.78 0.40
CA GLY A 64 -26.88 -3.81 1.47
C GLY A 64 -25.97 -4.11 2.66
N LEU A 65 -25.38 -3.08 3.25
CA LEU A 65 -24.33 -3.22 4.29
C LEU A 65 -24.82 -3.87 5.59
N PHE A 66 -26.13 -3.84 5.84
CA PHE A 66 -26.74 -4.37 7.06
C PHE A 66 -27.36 -5.77 6.88
N SER A 67 -27.06 -6.44 5.75
CA SER A 67 -27.54 -7.79 5.50
C SER A 67 -26.71 -8.81 6.27
N ASP A 68 -27.37 -9.76 6.93
CA ASP A 68 -26.72 -10.88 7.62
C ASP A 68 -25.84 -11.74 6.68
N GLU A 69 -26.06 -11.66 5.35
CA GLU A 69 -25.27 -12.40 4.35
C GLU A 69 -23.81 -11.92 4.29
N VAL A 70 -23.58 -10.63 4.49
CA VAL A 70 -22.27 -9.98 4.31
C VAL A 70 -21.75 -9.37 5.60
N ALA A 71 -22.44 -9.57 6.74
CA ALA A 71 -22.09 -8.95 8.01
C ALA A 71 -20.64 -9.25 8.42
N ASP A 72 -20.22 -10.53 8.34
CA ASP A 72 -18.86 -10.95 8.67
C ASP A 72 -17.81 -10.32 7.73
N ASP A 73 -18.12 -10.16 6.44
CA ASP A 73 -17.22 -9.54 5.47
C ASP A 73 -17.13 -8.01 5.69
N VAL A 74 -18.26 -7.36 5.99
CA VAL A 74 -18.35 -5.91 6.24
C VAL A 74 -17.62 -5.52 7.52
N ASP A 75 -17.65 -6.37 8.56
CA ASP A 75 -16.93 -6.15 9.82
C ASP A 75 -15.40 -6.09 9.64
N LEU A 76 -14.87 -6.66 8.55
CA LEU A 76 -13.43 -6.63 8.23
C LEU A 76 -13.04 -5.38 7.43
N LEU A 77 -13.99 -4.70 6.78
CA LEU A 77 -13.70 -3.56 5.92
C LEU A 77 -13.21 -2.34 6.72
N PRO A 78 -12.17 -1.63 6.25
CA PRO A 78 -11.76 -0.37 6.84
C PRO A 78 -12.91 0.64 6.84
N HIS A 79 -13.08 1.35 7.95
CA HIS A 79 -14.15 2.31 8.09
C HIS A 79 -13.82 3.64 7.41
N ILE A 80 -14.85 4.27 6.84
CA ILE A 80 -14.84 5.68 6.44
C ILE A 80 -15.80 6.46 7.33
N GLU A 81 -15.53 7.75 7.52
CA GLU A 81 -16.37 8.69 8.25
C GLU A 81 -17.17 9.55 7.26
N PRO A 82 -18.48 9.27 7.07
CA PRO A 82 -19.32 10.04 6.17
C PRO A 82 -19.54 11.46 6.70
N PRO A 83 -19.76 12.44 5.80
CA PRO A 83 -20.27 13.76 6.19
C PRO A 83 -21.64 13.66 6.89
N SER A 84 -21.96 14.67 7.71
CA SER A 84 -23.24 14.71 8.43
C SER A 84 -24.44 14.61 7.49
N GLY A 85 -25.33 13.65 7.75
CA GLY A 85 -26.53 13.40 6.95
C GLY A 85 -26.30 12.55 5.70
N VAL A 86 -25.08 12.05 5.47
CA VAL A 86 -24.73 11.13 4.38
C VAL A 86 -24.50 9.74 4.96
N SER A 87 -25.02 8.69 4.32
CA SER A 87 -24.78 7.31 4.75
C SER A 87 -23.47 6.76 4.15
N VAL A 88 -22.91 5.71 4.75
CA VAL A 88 -21.76 4.99 4.16
C VAL A 88 -22.10 4.48 2.76
N GLU A 89 -23.31 3.97 2.53
CA GLU A 89 -23.75 3.54 1.20
C GLU A 89 -23.74 4.68 0.17
N ASP A 90 -24.10 5.91 0.57
CA ASP A 90 -24.03 7.06 -0.33
C ASP A 90 -22.58 7.41 -0.68
N CYS A 91 -21.66 7.32 0.29
CA CYS A 91 -20.22 7.44 0.04
C CYS A 91 -19.72 6.37 -0.94
N LEU A 92 -20.11 5.11 -0.74
CA LEU A 92 -19.74 4.01 -1.64
C LEU A 92 -20.29 4.21 -3.07
N ARG A 93 -21.50 4.77 -3.21
CA ARG A 93 -22.06 5.15 -4.53
C ARG A 93 -21.25 6.24 -5.22
N VAL A 94 -20.73 7.22 -4.47
CA VAL A 94 -19.83 8.26 -4.99
C VAL A 94 -18.50 7.66 -5.45
N ILE A 95 -17.87 6.78 -4.65
CA ILE A 95 -16.66 6.06 -5.05
C ILE A 95 -16.91 5.27 -6.34
N ARG A 96 -17.98 4.48 -6.37
CA ARG A 96 -18.37 3.66 -7.53
C ARG A 96 -18.57 4.50 -8.79
N HIS A 97 -19.14 5.71 -8.66
CA HIS A 97 -19.29 6.65 -9.76
C HIS A 97 -17.93 7.05 -10.36
N HIS A 98 -16.99 7.47 -9.52
CA HIS A 98 -15.65 7.87 -9.95
C HIS A 98 -14.86 6.73 -10.59
N LEU A 99 -14.89 5.54 -10.00
CA LEU A 99 -14.23 4.36 -10.57
C LEU A 99 -14.82 4.00 -11.95
N SER A 100 -16.14 4.09 -12.09
CA SER A 100 -16.81 3.84 -13.37
C SER A 100 -16.39 4.87 -14.42
N HIS A 101 -16.30 6.14 -14.04
CA HIS A 101 -15.85 7.20 -14.94
C HIS A 101 -14.37 7.01 -15.33
N PHE A 102 -13.52 6.65 -14.37
CA PHE A 102 -12.11 6.33 -14.59
C PHE A 102 -11.93 5.17 -15.57
N LEU A 103 -12.68 4.08 -15.43
CA LEU A 103 -12.63 2.94 -16.34
C LEU A 103 -13.11 3.30 -17.75
N ALA A 104 -14.10 4.19 -17.87
CA ALA A 104 -14.59 4.65 -19.17
C ALA A 104 -13.59 5.59 -19.87
N LYS A 105 -12.79 6.33 -19.11
CA LYS A 105 -11.81 7.30 -19.59
C LYS A 105 -10.52 7.23 -18.75
N PRO A 106 -9.69 6.19 -18.95
CA PRO A 106 -8.46 6.05 -18.20
C PRO A 106 -7.48 7.19 -18.56
N PRO A 107 -6.65 7.64 -17.61
CA PRO A 107 -5.62 8.65 -17.88
C PRO A 107 -4.64 8.14 -18.93
N ALA A 108 -4.23 9.03 -19.84
CA ALA A 108 -3.43 8.67 -21.02
C ALA A 108 -2.00 8.21 -20.70
N ASP A 109 -1.48 8.54 -19.52
CA ASP A 109 -0.07 8.38 -19.15
C ASP A 109 0.20 7.25 -18.16
N GLY A 110 -0.80 6.46 -17.78
CA GLY A 110 -0.63 5.28 -16.92
C GLY A 110 0.26 5.57 -15.70
N SER A 111 -0.13 6.57 -14.90
CA SER A 111 0.58 7.14 -13.74
C SER A 111 1.96 6.55 -13.41
N THR A 112 3.01 7.21 -13.94
CA THR A 112 4.42 6.99 -13.52
C THR A 112 4.83 7.90 -12.37
N HIS A 113 3.86 8.59 -11.75
CA HIS A 113 4.11 9.61 -10.73
C HIS A 113 4.80 9.03 -9.49
N ARG A 114 5.63 9.85 -8.85
CA ARG A 114 6.16 9.54 -7.52
C ARG A 114 4.98 9.43 -6.54
N PRO A 115 4.93 8.39 -5.67
CA PRO A 115 3.88 8.26 -4.68
C PRO A 115 3.79 9.50 -3.78
N GLN A 116 2.56 9.93 -3.47
CA GLN A 116 2.28 11.16 -2.73
C GLN A 116 1.79 10.90 -1.30
N THR A 117 1.20 9.73 -1.04
CA THR A 117 0.66 9.37 0.28
C THR A 117 1.40 8.16 0.84
N ALA A 118 1.32 7.97 2.17
CA ALA A 118 1.94 6.81 2.81
C ALA A 118 1.35 5.48 2.31
N TRP A 119 0.05 5.48 1.99
CA TRP A 119 -0.63 4.33 1.40
C TRP A 119 -0.07 4.03 -0.01
N GLU A 120 0.10 5.03 -0.88
CA GLU A 120 0.68 4.80 -2.22
C GLU A 120 2.11 4.25 -2.16
N TRP A 121 2.92 4.69 -1.19
CA TRP A 121 4.26 4.16 -0.99
C TRP A 121 4.22 2.67 -0.63
N ARG A 122 3.32 2.25 0.27
CA ARG A 122 3.18 0.84 0.67
C ARG A 122 2.62 -0.03 -0.44
N GLU A 123 1.63 0.46 -1.18
CA GLU A 123 1.08 -0.24 -2.35
C GLU A 123 2.12 -0.48 -3.45
N ARG A 124 3.03 0.49 -3.63
CA ARG A 124 4.04 0.41 -4.68
C ARG A 124 5.28 -0.41 -4.29
N PHE A 125 5.63 -0.43 -3.01
CA PHE A 125 6.83 -1.09 -2.51
C PHE A 125 6.53 -1.97 -1.27
N PRO A 126 5.62 -2.94 -1.37
CA PRO A 126 5.13 -3.70 -0.22
C PRO A 126 6.22 -4.54 0.45
N ALA A 127 7.12 -5.16 -0.32
CA ALA A 127 8.18 -6.00 0.23
C ALA A 127 9.26 -5.15 0.91
N LEU A 128 9.57 -3.98 0.36
CA LEU A 128 10.45 -3.02 1.04
C LEU A 128 9.80 -2.44 2.30
N ALA A 129 8.49 -2.15 2.26
CA ALA A 129 7.74 -1.72 3.45
C ALA A 129 7.81 -2.77 4.56
N HIS A 130 7.66 -4.05 4.20
CA HIS A 130 7.78 -5.15 5.14
C HIS A 130 9.18 -5.23 5.76
N LEU A 131 10.23 -5.23 4.94
CA LEU A 131 11.62 -5.25 5.39
C LEU A 131 11.94 -4.07 6.33
N LEU A 132 11.66 -2.84 5.91
CA LEU A 132 11.99 -1.64 6.71
C LEU A 132 11.12 -1.52 7.95
N GLY A 133 9.83 -1.79 7.82
CA GLY A 133 8.84 -1.62 8.88
C GLY A 133 8.85 -2.71 9.93
N SER A 134 9.33 -3.92 9.61
CA SER A 134 9.31 -5.06 10.54
C SER A 134 10.67 -5.38 11.14
N TYR A 135 11.76 -5.07 10.43
CA TYR A 135 13.12 -5.40 10.89
C TYR A 135 13.95 -4.17 11.27
N PHE A 136 13.53 -2.96 10.86
CA PHE A 136 14.22 -1.69 11.19
C PHE A 136 13.29 -0.65 11.85
N HIS A 137 12.36 -1.15 12.68
CA HIS A 137 11.37 -0.39 13.44
C HIS A 137 11.94 0.27 14.70
N GLN A 138 11.08 0.96 15.47
CA GLN A 138 11.50 1.76 16.64
C GLN A 138 12.07 0.93 17.80
N ASP A 139 11.72 -0.36 17.89
CA ASP A 139 12.13 -1.26 18.97
C ASP A 139 13.32 -2.13 18.57
N PHE A 140 13.98 -1.79 17.45
CA PHE A 140 15.14 -2.49 16.91
C PHE A 140 16.19 -2.89 17.95
N SER A 141 16.55 -2.00 18.87
CA SER A 141 17.60 -2.28 19.86
C SER A 141 17.20 -3.27 20.96
N ALA A 142 15.91 -3.59 21.06
CA ALA A 142 15.43 -4.66 21.92
C ALA A 142 15.57 -6.04 21.27
N GLU A 143 15.55 -6.10 19.94
CA GLU A 143 15.52 -7.34 19.16
C GLU A 143 16.88 -7.66 18.52
N TYR A 144 17.61 -6.64 18.08
CA TYR A 144 18.83 -6.78 17.28
C TYR A 144 19.99 -5.97 17.87
N GLN A 145 21.17 -6.58 17.88
CA GLN A 145 22.44 -5.95 18.26
C GLN A 145 23.11 -5.22 17.09
N SER A 146 22.73 -5.54 15.85
CA SER A 146 23.30 -4.94 14.64
C SER A 146 22.36 -4.98 13.44
N HIS A 147 22.60 -4.11 12.45
CA HIS A 147 21.87 -4.15 11.18
C HIS A 147 22.06 -5.48 10.44
N ALA A 148 23.25 -6.09 10.55
CA ALA A 148 23.54 -7.37 9.92
C ALA A 148 22.68 -8.49 10.52
N GLU A 149 22.51 -8.51 11.84
CA GLU A 149 21.65 -9.48 12.53
C GLU A 149 20.18 -9.38 12.08
N ALA A 150 19.66 -8.15 11.92
CA ALA A 150 18.31 -7.95 11.41
C ALA A 150 18.15 -8.42 9.94
N VAL A 151 19.17 -8.23 9.10
CA VAL A 151 19.18 -8.76 7.72
C VAL A 151 19.27 -10.28 7.72
N ASP A 152 20.10 -10.87 8.57
CA ASP A 152 20.24 -12.33 8.68
C ASP A 152 18.94 -12.97 9.16
N ASP A 153 18.22 -12.33 10.09
CA ASP A 153 16.92 -12.77 10.58
C ASP A 153 15.85 -12.69 9.48
N TYR A 154 15.80 -11.59 8.72
CA TYR A 154 14.95 -11.47 7.52
C TYR A 154 15.23 -12.61 6.54
N LEU A 155 16.50 -12.89 6.23
CA LEU A 155 16.90 -13.96 5.31
C LEU A 155 16.52 -15.35 5.81
N ALA A 156 16.46 -15.56 7.13
CA ALA A 156 16.14 -16.83 7.73
C ALA A 156 14.62 -17.09 7.82
N LEU A 157 13.83 -16.03 7.99
CA LEU A 157 12.38 -16.11 8.22
C LEU A 157 11.56 -15.96 6.93
N GLU A 158 12.02 -15.12 6.00
CA GLU A 158 11.27 -14.81 4.78
C GLU A 158 11.58 -15.80 3.64
N SER A 159 10.68 -15.88 2.67
CA SER A 159 10.85 -16.80 1.55
C SER A 159 11.82 -16.24 0.49
N PRO A 160 12.40 -17.11 -0.38
CA PRO A 160 13.16 -16.65 -1.54
C PRO A 160 12.34 -15.81 -2.54
N GLU A 161 11.01 -15.85 -2.48
CA GLU A 161 10.15 -14.96 -3.26
C GLU A 161 10.12 -13.56 -2.65
N ASP A 162 9.99 -13.45 -1.33
CA ASP A 162 10.00 -12.19 -0.59
C ASP A 162 11.35 -11.48 -0.73
N HIS A 163 12.46 -12.24 -0.72
CA HIS A 163 13.80 -11.70 -0.98
C HIS A 163 13.90 -11.06 -2.38
N ARG A 164 13.39 -11.73 -3.42
CA ARG A 164 13.38 -11.21 -4.80
C ARG A 164 12.45 -10.01 -4.94
N ALA A 165 11.30 -10.04 -4.28
CA ALA A 165 10.36 -8.92 -4.26
C ALA A 165 10.99 -7.69 -3.59
N ALA A 166 11.59 -7.85 -2.41
CA ALA A 166 12.27 -6.76 -1.71
C ALA A 166 13.44 -6.19 -2.52
N ALA A 167 14.25 -7.03 -3.16
CA ALA A 167 15.33 -6.56 -4.05
C ALA A 167 14.80 -5.73 -5.23
N THR A 168 13.69 -6.17 -5.85
CA THR A 168 13.03 -5.46 -6.94
C THR A 168 12.45 -4.12 -6.46
N ASP A 169 11.81 -4.12 -5.29
CA ASP A 169 11.28 -2.91 -4.67
C ASP A 169 12.39 -1.92 -4.36
N ILE A 170 13.55 -2.36 -3.84
CA ILE A 170 14.70 -1.48 -3.58
C ILE A 170 15.17 -0.78 -4.87
N ASP A 171 15.37 -1.54 -5.96
CA ASP A 171 15.83 -0.96 -7.23
C ASP A 171 14.82 0.09 -7.75
N ALA A 172 13.53 -0.22 -7.71
CA ALA A 172 12.47 0.70 -8.13
C ALA A 172 12.31 1.92 -7.19
N PHE A 173 12.49 1.71 -5.88
CA PHE A 173 12.39 2.74 -4.85
C PHE A 173 13.53 3.76 -4.96
N ILE A 174 14.76 3.28 -5.20
CA ILE A 174 15.93 4.12 -5.46
C ILE A 174 15.72 4.95 -6.74
N ALA A 175 15.18 4.33 -7.79
CA ALA A 175 14.89 5.02 -9.05
C ALA A 175 13.79 6.10 -8.89
N ALA A 176 12.80 5.86 -8.04
CA ALA A 176 11.73 6.82 -7.75
C ALA A 176 12.18 8.02 -6.89
N ASN A 177 13.35 7.93 -6.23
CA ASN A 177 13.87 8.96 -5.32
C ASN A 177 15.31 9.36 -5.72
N PRO A 178 15.47 10.26 -6.71
CA PRO A 178 16.78 10.59 -7.28
C PRO A 178 17.68 11.41 -6.35
N ASN A 179 17.14 12.09 -5.35
CA ASN A 179 17.92 12.79 -4.33
C ASN A 179 17.78 12.10 -2.96
N ASP A 180 18.76 12.31 -2.08
CA ASP A 180 18.89 11.57 -0.82
C ASP A 180 17.93 12.03 0.27
N ASP A 181 17.49 13.30 0.23
CA ASP A 181 16.48 13.82 1.16
C ASP A 181 15.12 13.15 0.89
N ASP A 182 14.71 13.09 -0.38
CA ASP A 182 13.51 12.40 -0.82
C ASP A 182 13.55 10.90 -0.51
N LEU A 183 14.70 10.26 -0.69
CA LEU A 183 14.91 8.85 -0.37
C LEU A 183 14.73 8.60 1.13
N THR A 184 15.30 9.48 1.96
CA THR A 184 15.22 9.39 3.43
C THR A 184 13.80 9.57 3.93
N GLU A 185 13.08 10.56 3.39
CA GLU A 185 11.68 10.79 3.76
C GLU A 185 10.79 9.61 3.35
N ALA A 186 10.93 9.13 2.11
CA ALA A 186 10.15 7.99 1.63
C ALA A 186 10.46 6.71 2.41
N ALA A 187 11.72 6.49 2.83
CA ALA A 187 12.08 5.30 3.62
C ALA A 187 11.44 5.35 5.01
N ARG A 188 11.34 6.55 5.62
CA ARG A 188 10.62 6.76 6.87
C ARG A 188 9.13 6.49 6.75
N VAL A 189 8.53 6.86 5.62
CA VAL A 189 7.12 6.56 5.31
C VAL A 189 6.91 5.04 5.23
N LEU A 190 7.85 4.31 4.64
CA LEU A 190 7.86 2.84 4.58
C LEU A 190 8.17 2.14 5.92
N GLY A 191 8.49 2.90 6.97
CA GLY A 191 8.65 2.35 8.32
C GLY A 191 10.08 2.32 8.84
N LEU A 192 11.08 2.78 8.08
CA LEU A 192 12.46 2.87 8.58
C LEU A 192 12.53 3.83 9.78
N ARG A 193 12.95 3.32 10.93
CA ARG A 193 13.17 4.11 12.16
C ARG A 193 14.63 4.16 12.58
N ILE A 194 15.46 3.26 12.07
CA ILE A 194 16.87 3.19 12.39
C ILE A 194 17.70 3.79 11.25
N ALA A 195 18.66 4.65 11.60
CA ALA A 195 19.59 5.18 10.61
C ALA A 195 20.47 4.05 10.06
N PRO A 196 20.96 4.14 8.81
CA PRO A 196 21.96 3.21 8.28
C PRO A 196 23.21 3.09 9.19
N PRO A 197 24.03 2.05 9.00
CA PRO A 197 25.31 1.92 9.70
C PRO A 197 26.15 3.21 9.62
N LYS A 198 26.89 3.49 10.69
CA LYS A 198 27.64 4.75 10.83
C LYS A 198 28.57 4.97 9.63
N GLY A 199 28.40 6.10 8.94
CA GLY A 199 29.23 6.50 7.81
C GLY A 199 28.77 5.94 6.46
N VAL A 200 27.68 5.16 6.42
CA VAL A 200 27.09 4.64 5.18
C VAL A 200 25.86 5.48 4.82
N PRO A 201 25.82 6.11 3.63
CA PRO A 201 24.61 6.78 3.15
C PRO A 201 23.46 5.79 2.94
N LEU A 202 22.20 6.24 3.18
CA LEU A 202 21.01 5.38 3.03
C LEU A 202 20.93 4.70 1.66
N ARG A 203 21.21 5.45 0.58
CA ARG A 203 21.21 4.90 -0.78
C ARG A 203 22.18 3.74 -0.92
N GLN A 204 23.41 3.90 -0.43
CA GLN A 204 24.41 2.84 -0.48
C GLN A 204 23.99 1.65 0.36
N TRP A 205 23.46 1.89 1.57
CA TRP A 205 23.01 0.81 2.44
C TRP A 205 21.86 -0.01 1.84
N LEU A 206 20.91 0.64 1.14
CA LEU A 206 19.85 -0.08 0.41
C LEU A 206 20.41 -0.90 -0.76
N ILE A 207 21.40 -0.37 -1.50
CA ILE A 207 22.09 -1.12 -2.57
C ILE A 207 22.79 -2.34 -1.98
N ASP A 208 23.48 -2.19 -0.84
CA ASP A 208 24.19 -3.29 -0.18
C ASP A 208 23.20 -4.38 0.27
N ILE A 209 22.05 -4.00 0.86
CA ILE A 209 20.99 -4.95 1.21
C ILE A 209 20.46 -5.67 -0.04
N ARG A 210 20.15 -4.94 -1.11
CA ARG A 210 19.69 -5.51 -2.39
C ARG A 210 20.68 -6.55 -2.90
N ASP A 211 21.98 -6.26 -2.86
CA ASP A 211 23.02 -7.19 -3.28
C ASP A 211 23.03 -8.46 -2.40
N ILE A 212 22.90 -8.32 -1.08
CA ILE A 212 22.79 -9.45 -0.15
C ILE A 212 21.57 -10.33 -0.48
N LEU A 213 20.39 -9.73 -0.65
CA LEU A 213 19.15 -10.44 -0.96
C LEU A 213 19.26 -11.24 -2.27
N THR A 214 19.79 -10.61 -3.32
CA THR A 214 19.93 -11.26 -4.63
C THR A 214 20.90 -12.43 -4.59
N HIS A 215 22.04 -12.28 -3.89
CA HIS A 215 23.01 -13.36 -3.74
C HIS A 215 22.48 -14.53 -2.89
N HIS A 216 21.70 -14.27 -1.85
CA HIS A 216 21.12 -15.32 -1.02
C HIS A 216 20.13 -16.19 -1.80
N THR A 217 19.34 -15.62 -2.70
CA THR A 217 18.39 -16.40 -3.53
C THR A 217 19.04 -17.25 -4.62
N ALA A 218 20.32 -17.02 -4.92
CA ALA A 218 21.08 -17.78 -5.92
C ALA A 218 21.83 -18.99 -5.34
N ALA A 219 21.88 -19.11 -4.01
CA ALA A 219 22.55 -20.19 -3.27
C ALA A 219 21.58 -21.34 -2.97
#